data_AF-A0AAE0YG52-F1
#
_entry.id   AF-A0AAE0YG52-F1
#
_cell.length_a   1.000
_cell.length_b   1.000
_cell.length_c   1.000
_cell.angle_alpha   90.00
_cell.angle_beta   90.00
_cell.angle_gamma   90.00
#
_symmetry.space_group_name_H-M   'P 1'
#
loop_
_entity.id
_entity.type
_entity.pdbx_description
1 polymer ?
#
loop_
_entity_poly.entity_id
_entity_poly.type
_entity_poly.pdbx_seq_one_letter_code
_entity_poly.pdbx_strand_id
1 'polypeptide(L)'
;MSNFYWPGICKDVARYCRSCDICQKTLRNETSSRVLDVSSQTRDDLNVPSCVAVVEDYDYEADNDQDNLTGDEQGSEDLPEIGTWGQKEDAADVKFGEALTYDQNRELQMMVQRFSEIFSDRSGDTNLAEHRIDLTSDVPVRQTPYPVPFVLKS
;
A
#
# COMPACT_ATOMS: atom_id res chain seq x y z
N MET A 1 -25.85 -0.60 15.73
CA MET A 1 -24.49 -1.12 15.46
C MET A 1 -23.93 -1.65 16.77
N SER A 2 -23.81 -2.96 16.89
CA SER A 2 -23.27 -3.62 18.09
C SER A 2 -21.75 -3.57 18.06
N ASN A 3 -21.15 -2.78 18.95
CA ASN A 3 -19.70 -2.76 19.14
C ASN A 3 -19.26 -4.12 19.72
N PHE A 4 -18.38 -4.83 19.02
CA PHE A 4 -17.84 -6.09 19.50
C PHE A 4 -16.61 -5.79 20.37
N TYR A 5 -16.72 -6.05 21.68
CA TYR A 5 -15.65 -5.84 22.64
C TYR A 5 -15.15 -7.20 23.13
N TRP A 6 -13.87 -7.50 22.89
CA TRP A 6 -13.23 -8.73 23.36
C TRP A 6 -12.19 -8.41 24.44
N PRO A 7 -12.59 -8.42 25.72
CA PRO A 7 -11.65 -8.26 26.81
C PRO A 7 -10.74 -9.49 26.87
N GLY A 8 -9.46 -9.29 26.63
CA GLY A 8 -8.46 -10.37 26.70
C GLY A 8 -7.95 -10.89 25.36
N ILE A 9 -8.31 -10.26 24.24
CA ILE A 9 -7.82 -10.63 22.90
C ILE A 9 -6.29 -10.81 22.86
N CYS A 10 -5.53 -9.93 23.52
CA CYS A 10 -4.08 -10.04 23.58
C CYS A 10 -3.60 -11.33 24.29
N LYS A 11 -4.30 -11.76 25.35
CA LYS A 11 -3.99 -13.01 26.06
C LYS A 11 -4.31 -14.23 25.21
N ASP A 12 -5.42 -14.16 24.48
CA ASP A 12 -5.88 -15.26 23.62
C ASP A 12 -4.99 -15.41 22.38
N VAL A 13 -4.59 -14.30 21.76
CA VAL A 13 -3.56 -14.27 20.70
C VAL A 13 -2.23 -14.82 21.22
N ALA A 14 -1.76 -14.37 22.39
CA ALA A 14 -0.52 -14.87 22.98
C ALA A 14 -0.57 -16.38 23.29
N ARG A 15 -1.72 -16.89 23.78
CA ARG A 15 -1.92 -18.32 24.01
C ARG A 15 -1.90 -19.09 22.69
N TYR A 16 -2.58 -18.59 21.67
CA TYR A 16 -2.63 -19.21 20.34
C TYR A 16 -1.24 -19.28 19.69
N CYS A 17 -0.50 -18.18 19.70
CA CYS A 17 0.86 -18.14 19.15
C CYS A 17 1.81 -19.12 19.87
N ARG A 18 1.58 -19.41 21.16
CA ARG A 18 2.33 -20.41 21.93
C ARG A 18 1.96 -21.85 21.59
N SER A 19 0.72 -22.12 21.20
CA SER A 19 0.26 -23.45 20.80
C SER A 19 0.41 -23.74 19.30
N CYS A 20 0.63 -22.72 18.47
CA CYS A 20 0.72 -22.86 17.03
C CYS A 20 2.15 -23.18 16.60
N ASP A 21 2.37 -24.37 16.02
CA ASP A 21 3.68 -24.82 15.53
C ASP A 21 4.27 -23.89 14.47
N ILE A 22 3.43 -23.27 13.64
CA ILE A 22 3.85 -22.33 12.60
C ILE A 22 4.45 -21.08 13.24
N CYS A 23 3.74 -20.50 14.23
CA CYS A 23 4.19 -19.32 14.97
C CYS A 23 5.42 -19.61 15.84
N GLN A 24 5.52 -20.81 16.41
CA GLN A 24 6.67 -21.21 17.23
C GLN A 24 7.94 -21.45 16.41
N LYS A 25 7.81 -21.81 15.13
CA LYS A 25 8.95 -22.02 14.22
C LYS A 25 9.49 -20.72 13.65
N THR A 26 8.67 -19.70 13.42
CA THR A 26 9.11 -18.38 12.93
C THR A 26 9.87 -17.57 13.98
N LEU A 27 9.70 -17.86 15.27
CA LEU A 27 10.36 -17.15 16.38
C LEU A 27 11.74 -17.71 16.79
N ARG A 28 12.11 -18.91 16.33
CA ARG A 28 13.38 -19.59 16.70
C ARG A 28 14.51 -19.38 15.69
N ASN A 29 14.73 -18.15 15.24
CA ASN A 29 15.95 -17.79 14.53
C ASN A 29 16.79 -16.85 15.40
N GLU A 30 17.54 -17.44 16.33
CA GLU A 30 18.53 -16.70 17.09
C GLU A 30 19.80 -16.55 16.26
N THR A 31 20.26 -15.29 16.15
CA THR A 31 21.57 -14.83 15.64
C THR A 31 21.73 -14.63 14.11
N SER A 32 20.99 -13.66 13.57
CA SER A 32 21.67 -12.56 12.88
C SER A 32 21.25 -11.26 13.54
N SER A 33 22.22 -10.63 14.19
CA SER A 33 22.14 -9.42 14.99
C SER A 33 21.06 -8.42 14.57
N ARG A 34 19.97 -8.31 15.35
CA ARG A 34 19.30 -7.04 15.67
C ARG A 34 18.70 -7.13 17.07
N VAL A 35 19.49 -6.66 18.03
CA VAL A 35 19.05 -6.27 19.37
C VAL A 35 17.92 -5.26 19.18
N LEU A 36 16.69 -5.59 19.58
CA LEU A 36 15.67 -4.57 19.84
C LEU A 36 15.84 -4.12 21.28
N ASP A 37 16.79 -3.22 21.47
CA ASP A 37 16.83 -2.32 22.62
C ASP A 37 15.56 -1.47 22.54
N VAL A 38 14.71 -1.59 23.56
CA VAL A 38 13.61 -0.66 23.80
C VAL A 38 14.25 0.58 24.43
N SER A 39 14.84 1.42 23.58
CA SER A 39 15.17 2.80 23.91
C SER A 39 14.87 3.69 22.73
N SER A 40 13.90 4.56 22.95
CA SER A 40 13.60 5.82 22.28
C SER A 40 14.65 6.28 21.26
N GLN A 41 14.37 6.16 19.96
CA GLN A 41 14.66 7.18 18.93
C GLN A 41 14.25 6.61 17.54
N THR A 42 13.27 7.26 16.92
CA THR A 42 13.07 7.49 15.47
C THR A 42 13.56 6.43 14.48
N ARG A 43 12.65 5.98 13.60
CA ARG A 43 12.83 6.05 12.14
C ARG A 43 11.49 5.84 11.44
N ASP A 44 10.92 6.98 11.08
CA ASP A 44 9.99 7.15 9.98
C ASP A 44 10.59 6.51 8.72
N ASP A 45 10.03 5.39 8.24
CA ASP A 45 10.29 4.86 6.89
C ASP A 45 9.23 3.81 6.49
N LEU A 46 8.04 3.85 7.10
CA LEU A 46 6.87 3.21 6.50
C LEU A 46 6.25 4.23 5.55
N ASN A 47 6.73 4.25 4.30
CA ASN A 47 6.07 4.96 3.20
C ASN A 47 4.75 4.26 2.88
N VAL A 48 3.78 4.36 3.79
CA VAL A 48 2.38 4.09 3.51
C VAL A 48 1.87 5.33 2.79
N PRO A 49 1.53 5.25 1.50
CA PRO A 49 0.99 6.40 0.80
C PRO A 49 -0.35 6.77 1.46
N SER A 50 -0.35 7.81 2.27
CA SER A 50 -1.58 8.43 2.76
C SER A 50 -2.11 9.30 1.62
N CYS A 51 -2.98 8.74 0.79
CA CYS A 51 -3.61 9.48 -0.30
C CYS A 51 -4.67 10.45 0.26
N VAL A 52 -4.35 11.74 0.28
CA VAL A 52 -5.33 12.83 0.44
C VAL A 52 -5.44 13.54 -0.90
N ALA A 53 -6.56 13.37 -1.58
CA ALA A 53 -6.90 14.18 -2.75
C ALA A 53 -7.58 15.46 -2.27
N VAL A 54 -7.02 16.62 -2.59
CA VAL A 54 -7.71 17.90 -2.45
C VAL A 54 -8.40 18.16 -3.79
N VAL A 55 -9.74 18.15 -3.79
CA VAL A 55 -10.52 18.63 -4.93
C VAL A 55 -10.66 20.14 -4.72
N GLU A 56 -10.13 20.94 -5.64
CA GLU A 56 -10.41 22.38 -5.64
C GLU A 56 -11.90 22.58 -5.98
N ASP A 57 -12.65 23.16 -5.04
CA ASP A 57 -14.03 23.56 -5.28
C ASP A 57 -13.97 24.83 -6.17
N TYR A 58 -14.15 24.67 -7.48
CA TYR A 58 -14.35 25.80 -8.37
C TYR A 58 -15.76 26.36 -8.14
N ASP A 59 -15.85 27.60 -7.65
CA ASP A 59 -17.09 28.35 -7.56
C ASP A 59 -17.58 28.69 -8.98
N TYR A 60 -18.58 27.94 -9.47
CA TYR A 60 -19.32 28.30 -10.68
C TYR A 60 -20.18 29.52 -10.36
N GLU A 61 -19.70 30.71 -10.70
CA GLU A 61 -20.56 31.89 -10.80
C GLU A 61 -21.60 31.64 -11.89
N ALA A 62 -22.88 31.62 -11.49
CA ALA A 62 -24.00 31.37 -12.39
C ALA A 62 -24.36 32.64 -13.17
N ASP A 63 -23.58 32.96 -14.20
CA ASP A 63 -23.95 34.00 -15.16
C ASP A 63 -24.87 33.39 -16.23
N ASN A 64 -26.13 33.83 -16.18
CA ASN A 64 -27.16 33.57 -17.17
C ASN A 64 -26.90 34.38 -18.46
N ASP A 65 -27.19 33.75 -19.59
CA ASP A 65 -27.38 34.32 -20.95
C ASP A 65 -26.13 34.64 -21.82
N GLN A 66 -25.70 33.71 -22.67
CA GLN A 66 -26.03 33.65 -24.11
C GLN A 66 -25.18 32.62 -24.87
N ASP A 67 -25.90 31.82 -25.66
CA ASP A 67 -25.50 30.92 -26.76
C ASP A 67 -24.14 31.21 -27.44
N ASN A 68 -23.18 30.29 -27.29
CA ASN A 68 -22.26 29.94 -28.37
C ASN A 68 -21.66 28.53 -28.18
N LEU A 69 -21.96 27.65 -29.15
CA LEU A 69 -21.32 26.36 -29.35
C LEU A 69 -19.90 26.56 -29.91
N THR A 70 -18.88 26.35 -29.09
CA THR A 70 -17.57 25.88 -29.55
C THR A 70 -17.12 24.77 -28.62
N GLY A 71 -16.97 23.57 -29.17
CA GLY A 71 -16.44 22.42 -28.45
C GLY A 71 -14.98 22.66 -28.12
N ASP A 72 -14.70 22.79 -26.83
CA ASP A 72 -13.35 22.70 -26.29
C ASP A 72 -13.33 21.55 -25.28
N GLU A 73 -12.84 20.43 -25.78
CA GLU A 73 -12.51 19.22 -25.04
C GLU A 73 -11.22 19.45 -24.24
N GLN A 74 -11.25 20.36 -23.26
CA GLN A 74 -10.07 20.65 -22.42
C GLN A 74 -10.50 20.79 -20.96
N GLY A 75 -10.39 19.69 -20.23
CA GLY A 75 -10.72 19.65 -18.82
C GLY A 75 -10.23 18.36 -18.16
N SER A 76 -8.98 17.97 -18.41
CA SER A 76 -8.38 16.82 -17.71
C SER A 76 -6.91 17.03 -17.32
N GLU A 77 -6.38 18.25 -17.41
CA GLU A 77 -4.92 18.48 -17.28
C GLU A 77 -4.41 18.60 -15.84
N ASP A 78 -5.29 18.62 -14.82
CA ASP A 78 -4.86 18.89 -13.43
C ASP A 78 -5.41 17.88 -12.41
N LEU A 79 -5.48 16.60 -12.80
CA LEU A 79 -5.63 15.53 -11.81
C LEU A 79 -4.26 15.21 -11.21
N PRO A 80 -4.10 15.28 -9.87
CA PRO A 80 -2.88 14.79 -9.23
C PRO A 80 -2.72 13.30 -9.55
N GLU A 81 -1.52 12.89 -9.96
CA GLU A 81 -1.15 11.48 -10.14
C GLU A 81 -1.19 10.76 -8.77
N ILE A 82 -2.39 10.40 -8.34
CA ILE A 82 -2.59 9.55 -7.17
C ILE A 82 -2.16 8.14 -7.55
N GLY A 83 -1.00 7.75 -7.00
CA GLY A 83 -0.45 6.43 -7.18
C GLY A 83 0.57 6.36 -8.29
N THR A 84 1.66 7.12 -8.19
CA THR A 84 2.92 6.78 -8.86
C THR A 84 3.51 5.50 -8.25
N TRP A 85 2.80 4.39 -8.43
CA TRP A 85 3.33 3.01 -8.37
C TRP A 85 4.13 2.75 -9.65
N GLY A 86 4.98 3.71 -10.04
CA GLY A 86 5.98 3.45 -11.07
C GLY A 86 6.86 2.33 -10.53
N GLN A 87 7.03 1.26 -11.30
CA GLN A 87 7.95 0.18 -10.95
C GLN A 87 9.34 0.80 -10.72
N LYS A 88 9.83 0.74 -9.48
CA LYS A 88 11.16 1.26 -9.12
C LYS A 88 12.23 0.19 -9.21
N GLU A 89 11.85 -1.05 -8.96
CA GLU A 89 12.76 -2.19 -8.90
C GLU A 89 12.19 -3.39 -9.67
N ASP A 90 13.09 -4.18 -10.23
CA ASP A 90 12.78 -5.40 -10.96
C ASP A 90 13.74 -6.55 -10.64
N ALA A 91 13.62 -7.65 -11.39
CA ALA A 91 14.43 -8.84 -11.19
C ALA A 91 15.95 -8.61 -11.39
N ALA A 92 16.37 -7.52 -12.05
CA ALA A 92 17.78 -7.18 -12.21
C ALA A 92 18.39 -6.57 -10.93
N ASP A 93 17.57 -6.04 -10.03
CA ASP A 93 18.02 -5.42 -8.79
C ASP A 93 18.36 -6.44 -7.69
N VAL A 94 17.98 -7.70 -7.89
CA VAL A 94 18.22 -8.81 -6.94
C VAL A 94 19.73 -9.00 -6.71
N LYS A 95 20.15 -8.84 -5.45
CA LYS A 95 21.55 -9.01 -5.02
C LYS A 95 21.80 -10.44 -4.56
N PHE A 96 22.86 -11.05 -5.07
CA PHE A 96 23.34 -12.38 -4.65
C PHE A 96 24.50 -12.25 -3.66
N GLY A 97 24.57 -13.16 -2.68
CA GLY A 97 25.61 -13.14 -1.66
C GLY A 97 26.99 -13.54 -2.18
N GLU A 98 28.04 -12.93 -1.63
CA GLU A 98 29.44 -13.14 -2.06
C GLU A 98 29.99 -14.55 -1.74
N ALA A 99 29.38 -15.27 -0.80
CA ALA A 99 29.81 -16.60 -0.37
C ALA A 99 29.27 -17.77 -1.23
N LEU A 100 28.63 -17.47 -2.36
CA LEU A 100 28.04 -18.48 -3.25
C LEU A 100 29.08 -19.05 -4.22
N THR A 101 29.00 -20.36 -4.47
CA THR A 101 29.78 -20.96 -5.56
C THR A 101 29.24 -20.52 -6.92
N TYR A 102 30.05 -20.68 -7.97
CA TYR A 102 29.66 -20.34 -9.33
C TYR A 102 28.36 -21.05 -9.77
N ASP A 103 28.25 -22.34 -9.48
CA ASP A 103 27.09 -23.13 -9.89
C ASP A 103 25.83 -22.73 -9.11
N GLN A 104 25.95 -22.42 -7.82
CA GLN A 104 24.84 -21.92 -7.00
C GLN A 104 24.34 -20.57 -7.49
N ASN A 105 25.26 -19.64 -7.80
CA ASN A 105 24.89 -18.33 -8.31
C ASN A 105 24.23 -18.45 -9.69
N ARG A 106 24.72 -19.35 -10.56
CA ARG A 106 24.10 -19.62 -11.85
C ARG A 106 22.67 -20.15 -11.70
N GLU A 107 22.44 -21.07 -10.78
CA GLU A 107 21.11 -21.61 -10.50
C GLU A 107 20.14 -20.53 -10.00
N LEU A 108 20.58 -19.70 -9.06
CA LEU A 108 19.79 -18.58 -8.56
C LEU A 108 19.46 -17.58 -9.66
N GLN A 109 20.44 -17.23 -10.51
CA GLN A 109 20.21 -16.32 -11.63
C GLN A 109 19.18 -16.88 -12.62
N MET A 110 19.21 -18.19 -12.89
CA MET A 110 18.18 -18.84 -13.71
C MET A 110 16.80 -18.80 -13.05
N MET A 111 16.70 -18.99 -11.74
CA MET A 111 15.42 -18.89 -11.02
C MET A 111 14.86 -17.46 -11.02
N VAL A 112 15.70 -16.46 -10.79
CA VAL A 112 15.30 -15.04 -10.82
C VAL A 112 14.79 -14.65 -12.20
N GLN A 113 15.46 -15.10 -13.27
CA GLN A 113 14.97 -14.87 -14.63
C GLN A 113 13.66 -15.61 -14.92
N ARG A 114 13.51 -16.84 -14.40
CA ARG A 114 12.31 -17.66 -14.64
C ARG A 114 11.05 -17.06 -14.01
N PHE A 115 11.21 -16.44 -12.85
CA PHE A 115 10.14 -15.86 -12.05
C PHE A 115 10.33 -14.34 -11.89
N SER A 116 10.71 -13.64 -12.95
CA SER A 116 10.97 -12.19 -12.87
C SER A 116 9.77 -11.38 -12.34
N GLU A 117 8.54 -11.84 -12.61
CA GLU A 117 7.29 -11.21 -12.20
C GLU A 117 7.13 -11.10 -10.68
N ILE A 118 7.65 -12.06 -9.89
CA ILE A 118 7.53 -11.99 -8.41
C ILE A 118 8.53 -11.01 -7.78
N PHE A 119 9.54 -10.58 -8.52
CA PHE A 119 10.58 -9.64 -8.07
C PHE A 119 10.29 -8.20 -8.51
N SER A 120 9.12 -7.94 -9.08
CA SER A 120 8.68 -6.59 -9.36
C SER A 120 7.98 -5.98 -8.14
N ASP A 121 8.26 -4.71 -7.87
CA ASP A 121 7.55 -3.91 -6.85
C ASP A 121 6.08 -3.63 -7.24
N ARG A 122 5.69 -3.96 -8.47
CA ARG A 122 4.29 -3.89 -8.91
C ARG A 122 3.63 -5.25 -8.73
N SER A 123 2.72 -5.33 -7.76
CA SER A 123 1.78 -6.45 -7.66
C SER A 123 0.94 -6.55 -8.94
N GLY A 124 0.88 -7.74 -9.52
CA GLY A 124 -0.03 -8.05 -10.64
C GLY A 124 -1.45 -8.35 -10.18
N ASP A 125 -2.34 -8.56 -11.14
CA ASP A 125 -3.74 -8.93 -10.87
C ASP A 125 -3.89 -10.45 -10.72
N THR A 126 -4.79 -10.90 -9.84
CA THR A 126 -5.14 -12.30 -9.69
C THR A 126 -6.58 -12.56 -10.11
N ASN A 127 -6.82 -13.67 -10.79
CA ASN A 127 -8.15 -14.12 -11.19
C ASN A 127 -8.83 -15.03 -10.14
N LEU A 128 -8.23 -15.20 -8.96
CA LEU A 128 -8.71 -16.15 -7.95
C LEU A 128 -9.94 -15.64 -7.18
N ALA A 129 -10.07 -14.32 -7.03
CA ALA A 129 -11.15 -13.70 -6.30
C ALA A 129 -11.53 -12.35 -6.91
N GLU A 130 -12.82 -12.17 -7.14
CA GLU A 130 -13.41 -10.89 -7.54
C GLU A 130 -14.34 -10.43 -6.41
N HIS A 131 -14.27 -9.15 -6.05
CA HIS A 131 -15.17 -8.55 -5.07
C HIS A 131 -16.07 -7.52 -5.74
N ARG A 132 -17.38 -7.76 -5.68
CA ARG A 132 -18.40 -6.80 -6.09
C ARG A 132 -18.87 -6.04 -4.85
N ILE A 133 -18.75 -4.71 -4.88
CA ILE A 133 -19.27 -3.84 -3.84
C ILE A 133 -20.74 -3.55 -4.17
N ASP A 134 -21.64 -4.13 -3.38
CA ASP A 134 -23.07 -3.82 -3.49
C ASP A 134 -23.36 -2.51 -2.76
N LEU A 135 -23.85 -1.51 -3.49
CA LEU A 135 -24.17 -0.20 -2.95
C LEU A 135 -25.50 -0.23 -2.20
N THR A 136 -25.58 0.51 -1.09
CA THR A 136 -26.85 0.71 -0.38
C THR A 136 -27.74 1.78 -1.02
N SER A 137 -27.19 2.58 -1.94
CA SER A 137 -27.84 3.68 -2.64
C SER A 137 -27.07 3.97 -3.94
N ASP A 138 -27.79 4.27 -5.01
CA ASP A 138 -27.20 4.69 -6.30
C ASP A 138 -26.81 6.18 -6.32
N VAL A 139 -27.22 6.94 -5.30
CA VAL A 139 -26.84 8.35 -5.14
C VAL A 139 -25.49 8.44 -4.43
N PRO A 140 -24.47 9.07 -5.05
CA PRO A 140 -23.15 9.21 -4.45
C PRO A 140 -23.20 10.11 -3.20
N VAL A 141 -22.49 9.71 -2.14
CA VAL A 141 -22.37 10.49 -0.91
C VAL A 141 -21.10 11.32 -0.96
N ARG A 142 -21.23 12.65 -0.94
CA ARG A 142 -20.09 13.59 -0.83
C ARG A 142 -19.89 13.94 0.64
N GLN A 143 -18.66 13.79 1.13
CA GLN A 143 -18.25 14.21 2.48
C GLN A 143 -17.02 15.09 2.36
N THR A 144 -16.99 16.20 3.09
CA THR A 144 -15.78 17.02 3.18
C THR A 144 -14.72 16.26 4.00
N PRO A 145 -13.45 16.26 3.58
CA PRO A 145 -12.38 15.66 4.36
C PRO A 145 -12.32 16.23 5.78
N TYR A 146 -11.98 15.41 6.76
CA TYR A 146 -11.78 15.90 8.12
C TYR A 146 -10.63 16.93 8.16
N PRO A 147 -10.71 17.97 9.01
CA PRO A 147 -9.64 18.94 9.14
C PRO A 147 -8.31 18.27 9.50
N VAL A 148 -7.38 18.25 8.56
CA VAL A 148 -6.02 17.74 8.77
C VAL A 148 -5.19 18.82 9.49
N PRO A 149 -4.48 18.49 10.58
CA PRO A 149 -3.54 19.40 11.24
C PRO A 149 -2.54 20.02 10.27
N PHE A 150 -2.15 21.27 10.50
CA PHE A 150 -1.23 22.00 9.60
C PHE A 150 0.11 21.28 9.40
N VAL A 151 0.59 20.54 10.41
CA VAL A 151 1.81 19.74 10.36
C VAL A 151 1.76 18.61 9.33
N LEU A 152 0.55 18.15 8.97
CA LEU A 152 0.31 17.06 8.02
C LEU A 152 -0.13 17.54 6.63
N LYS A 153 -0.23 18.86 6.44
CA LYS A 153 -0.47 19.48 5.13
C LYS A 153 0.91 19.82 4.55
N SER A 154 1.45 18.95 3.70
CA SER A 154 2.74 19.15 3.00
C SER A 154 2.59 20.08 1.81
#